data_AF-A0A6A6H2P7-F1
#
_entry.id   AF-A0A6A6H2P7-F1
#
_cell.length_a   1.000
_cell.length_b   1.000
_cell.length_c   1.000
_cell.angle_alpha   90.00
_cell.angle_beta   90.00
_cell.angle_gamma   90.00
#
_symmetry.space_group_name_H-M   'P 1'
#
loop_
_entity.id
_entity.type
_entity.pdbx_description
1 polymer ?
#
loop_
_entity_poly.entity_id
_entity_poly.type
_entity_poly.pdbx_seq_one_letter_code
_entity_poly.pdbx_strand_id
1 'polypeptide(L)'
;MAKDNFLASLRSLFNRPEYSDFTVTCNGRKWNVHKLVLCTQSNFFAKACHGAFKEAESGDVDLKDDPDIVNAMIEFFYTFEYNDKEVPDDERMPFAIRAFIIADKHDIEPLKEHAANRFRVLTEKAPCGDSFSRSVKLIYENTLDTGTHESKLRSIAVDCVWDRYRELMANDEGFKQVLDSVAGFGSDLVASQMRECSGFRPSSKRFQCHCVTCGFTFDIQTRSHASLAPIPMSQEDWACPHCGRRDLEDYGSY
;
A
#
# COMPACT_ATOMS: atom_id res chain seq x y z
N MET A 1 -23.59 21.64 -14.10
CA MET A 1 -24.64 22.46 -13.46
C MET A 1 -25.65 21.60 -12.70
N ALA A 2 -26.52 20.81 -13.33
CA ALA A 2 -27.52 20.02 -12.59
C ALA A 2 -26.90 19.00 -11.62
N LYS A 3 -25.92 18.21 -12.08
CA LYS A 3 -25.16 17.26 -11.25
C LYS A 3 -24.43 17.96 -10.09
N ASP A 4 -23.72 19.05 -10.38
CA ASP A 4 -22.93 19.77 -9.39
C ASP A 4 -23.82 20.42 -8.31
N ASN A 5 -24.98 20.96 -8.71
CA ASN A 5 -25.97 21.52 -7.78
C ASN A 5 -26.56 20.44 -6.88
N PHE A 6 -26.84 19.25 -7.43
CA PHE A 6 -27.29 18.10 -6.64
C PHE A 6 -26.23 17.68 -5.62
N LEU A 7 -24.97 17.55 -6.05
CA LEU A 7 -23.85 17.22 -5.15
C LEU A 7 -23.64 18.29 -4.08
N ALA A 8 -23.73 19.57 -4.40
CA ALA A 8 -23.63 20.65 -3.43
C ALA A 8 -24.77 20.60 -2.40
N SER A 9 -25.99 20.31 -2.86
CA SER A 9 -27.16 20.15 -1.98
C SER A 9 -27.01 18.92 -1.08
N LEU A 10 -26.56 17.79 -1.62
CA LEU A 10 -26.27 16.58 -0.85
C LEU A 10 -25.20 16.86 0.22
N ARG A 11 -24.09 17.50 -0.14
CA ARG A 11 -23.03 17.90 0.81
C ARG A 11 -23.57 18.74 1.96
N SER A 12 -24.49 19.67 1.68
CA SER A 12 -25.08 20.52 2.72
C SER A 12 -25.93 19.77 3.74
N LEU A 13 -26.41 18.57 3.41
CA LEU A 13 -27.22 17.70 4.28
C LEU A 13 -26.37 16.84 5.24
N PHE A 14 -25.04 16.90 5.14
CA PHE A 14 -24.17 16.18 6.07
C PHE A 14 -24.45 16.61 7.52
N ASN A 15 -24.78 15.63 8.36
CA ASN A 15 -25.09 15.81 9.78
C ASN A 15 -26.18 16.88 10.06
N ARG A 16 -27.15 16.99 9.16
CA ARG A 16 -28.27 17.91 9.26
C ARG A 16 -29.55 17.17 9.68
N PRO A 17 -30.33 17.69 10.64
CA PRO A 17 -31.60 17.06 11.03
C PRO A 17 -32.66 17.14 9.93
N GLU A 18 -32.56 18.09 9.00
CA GLU A 18 -33.49 18.27 7.89
C GLU A 18 -33.58 17.00 7.03
N TYR A 19 -34.77 16.39 6.95
CA TYR A 19 -35.06 15.15 6.23
C TYR A 19 -34.34 13.89 6.73
N SER A 20 -33.55 13.98 7.80
CA SER A 20 -32.94 12.82 8.43
C SER A 20 -34.01 11.87 8.98
N ASP A 21 -33.77 10.58 8.80
CA ASP A 21 -34.68 9.48 9.18
C ASP A 21 -33.92 8.35 9.89
N PHE A 22 -32.66 8.60 10.25
CA PHE A 22 -31.79 7.66 10.94
C PHE A 22 -30.70 8.38 11.76
N THR A 23 -30.25 7.76 12.84
CA THR A 23 -29.16 8.28 13.68
C THR A 23 -28.02 7.27 13.78
N VAL A 24 -26.79 7.71 13.48
CA VAL A 24 -25.59 6.93 13.84
C VAL A 24 -25.07 7.46 15.17
N THR A 25 -24.74 6.57 16.09
CA THR A 25 -24.06 6.88 17.36
C THR A 25 -22.71 6.18 17.42
N CYS A 26 -21.71 6.82 18.01
CA CYS A 26 -20.41 6.22 18.29
C CYS A 26 -19.79 6.90 19.51
N ASN A 27 -19.53 6.15 20.58
CA ASN A 27 -18.98 6.65 21.86
C ASN A 27 -19.65 7.94 22.37
N GLY A 28 -20.98 8.03 22.23
CA GLY A 28 -21.79 9.18 22.67
C GLY A 28 -21.91 10.33 21.67
N ARG A 29 -21.07 10.38 20.63
CA ARG A 29 -21.25 11.31 19.50
C ARG A 29 -22.37 10.79 18.59
N LYS A 30 -23.22 11.69 18.11
CA LYS A 30 -24.39 11.38 17.27
C LYS A 30 -24.33 12.14 15.95
N TRP A 31 -24.77 11.47 14.88
CA TRP A 31 -24.94 12.06 13.56
C TRP A 31 -26.35 11.82 13.04
N ASN A 32 -27.03 12.89 12.64
CA ASN A 32 -28.30 12.79 11.92
C ASN A 32 -28.00 12.46 10.46
N VAL A 33 -28.57 11.37 9.95
CA VAL A 33 -28.27 10.87 8.62
C VAL A 33 -29.53 10.41 7.88
N HIS A 34 -29.39 10.20 6.57
CA HIS A 34 -30.46 9.83 5.66
C HIS A 34 -30.26 8.37 5.22
N LYS A 35 -31.24 7.50 5.49
CA LYS A 35 -31.21 6.08 5.11
C LYS A 35 -30.89 5.91 3.64
N LEU A 36 -31.50 6.72 2.76
CA LEU A 36 -31.26 6.66 1.32
C LEU A 36 -29.76 6.84 0.98
N VAL A 37 -29.08 7.76 1.66
CA VAL A 37 -27.66 8.04 1.41
C VAL A 37 -26.79 6.90 1.93
N LEU A 38 -27.04 6.40 3.14
CA LEU A 38 -26.24 5.32 3.72
C LEU A 38 -26.45 3.97 3.00
N CYS A 39 -27.71 3.60 2.75
CA CYS A 39 -28.07 2.32 2.14
C CYS A 39 -27.57 2.18 0.69
N THR A 40 -27.43 3.29 -0.04
CA THR A 40 -26.92 3.26 -1.41
C THR A 40 -25.40 3.14 -1.47
N GLN A 41 -24.70 3.47 -0.38
CA GLN A 41 -23.24 3.45 -0.30
C GLN A 41 -22.67 2.22 0.41
N SER A 42 -23.49 1.51 1.18
CA SER A 42 -23.04 0.39 2.03
C SER A 42 -24.10 -0.70 2.18
N ASN A 43 -23.72 -1.93 1.85
CA ASN A 43 -24.56 -3.10 2.08
C ASN A 43 -24.81 -3.38 3.57
N PHE A 44 -23.85 -3.03 4.43
CA PHE A 44 -24.03 -3.11 5.88
C PHE A 44 -25.19 -2.20 6.33
N PHE A 45 -25.16 -0.92 5.95
CA PHE A 45 -26.23 0.01 6.33
C PHE A 45 -27.56 -0.32 5.66
N ALA A 46 -27.55 -0.84 4.42
CA ALA A 46 -28.76 -1.34 3.76
C ALA A 46 -29.44 -2.45 4.57
N LYS A 47 -28.67 -3.39 5.11
CA LYS A 47 -29.16 -4.46 5.99
C LYS A 47 -29.60 -3.92 7.36
N ALA A 48 -28.86 -2.97 7.94
CA ALA A 48 -29.22 -2.36 9.22
C ALA A 48 -30.53 -1.56 9.13
N CYS A 49 -30.79 -0.87 8.02
CA CYS A 49 -31.96 -0.01 7.85
C CYS A 49 -33.23 -0.75 7.39
N HIS A 50 -33.11 -1.91 6.72
CA HIS A 50 -34.24 -2.66 6.15
C HIS A 50 -34.40 -4.09 6.68
N GLY A 51 -33.46 -4.59 7.48
CA GLY A 51 -33.48 -5.95 7.99
C GLY A 51 -34.48 -6.15 9.13
N ALA A 52 -34.54 -7.38 9.64
CA ALA A 52 -35.29 -7.74 10.85
C ALA A 52 -34.51 -7.43 12.15
N PHE A 53 -33.54 -6.53 12.08
CA PHE A 53 -32.70 -6.16 13.21
C PHE A 53 -33.29 -4.95 13.95
N LYS A 54 -32.95 -4.81 15.23
CA LYS A 54 -33.54 -3.79 16.12
C LYS A 54 -33.31 -2.38 15.60
N GLU A 55 -32.23 -2.16 14.88
CA GLU A 55 -31.80 -0.90 14.27
C GLU A 55 -32.82 -0.38 13.24
N ALA A 56 -33.46 -1.28 12.49
CA ALA A 56 -34.49 -0.91 11.53
C ALA A 56 -35.75 -0.34 12.23
N GLU A 57 -36.09 -0.90 13.40
CA GLU A 57 -37.21 -0.48 14.24
C GLU A 57 -36.88 0.75 15.09
N SER A 58 -35.67 0.82 15.64
CA SER A 58 -35.25 1.91 16.54
C SER A 58 -34.88 3.19 15.80
N GLY A 59 -34.51 3.09 14.52
CA GLY A 59 -34.08 4.22 13.72
C GLY A 59 -32.68 4.73 14.08
N ASP A 60 -31.89 3.91 14.76
CA ASP A 60 -30.51 4.22 15.12
C ASP A 60 -29.59 3.01 15.04
N VAL A 61 -28.28 3.28 14.89
CA VAL A 61 -27.23 2.26 14.97
C VAL A 61 -26.08 2.80 15.82
N ASP A 62 -25.57 1.97 16.73
CA ASP A 62 -24.44 2.31 17.59
C ASP A 62 -23.17 1.58 17.13
N LEU A 63 -22.23 2.33 16.57
CA LEU A 63 -20.94 1.84 16.09
C LEU A 63 -19.92 1.85 17.24
N LYS A 64 -19.11 0.79 17.30
CA LYS A 64 -18.07 0.58 18.32
C LYS A 64 -16.69 0.82 17.72
N ASP A 65 -16.47 2.03 17.22
CA ASP A 65 -15.26 2.43 16.49
C ASP A 65 -14.74 3.78 17.02
N ASP A 66 -13.75 4.36 16.33
CA ASP A 66 -13.26 5.71 16.60
C ASP A 66 -14.26 6.76 16.05
N PRO A 67 -14.74 7.73 16.86
CA PRO A 67 -15.72 8.72 16.43
C PRO A 67 -15.26 9.61 15.26
N ASP A 68 -13.97 9.90 15.13
CA ASP A 68 -13.43 10.73 14.06
C ASP A 68 -13.35 9.94 12.76
N ILE A 69 -13.06 8.64 12.85
CA ILE A 69 -13.10 7.72 11.70
C ILE A 69 -14.55 7.47 11.24
N VAL A 70 -15.50 7.34 12.18
CA VAL A 70 -16.93 7.28 11.86
C VAL A 70 -17.38 8.59 11.21
N ASN A 71 -16.94 9.74 11.70
CA ASN A 71 -17.24 11.03 11.09
C ASN A 71 -16.75 11.08 9.63
N ALA A 72 -15.51 10.67 9.36
CA ALA A 72 -14.95 10.63 8.01
C ALA A 72 -15.73 9.69 7.09
N MET A 73 -16.13 8.50 7.57
CA MET A 73 -16.96 7.57 6.82
C MET A 73 -18.31 8.19 6.45
N ILE A 74 -19.00 8.83 7.40
CA ILE A 74 -20.29 9.47 7.14
C ILE A 74 -20.11 10.67 6.22
N GLU A 75 -19.09 11.51 6.43
CA GLU A 75 -18.78 12.66 5.56
C GLU A 75 -18.57 12.20 4.11
N PHE A 76 -17.85 11.09 3.92
CA PHE A 76 -17.63 10.51 2.60
C PHE A 76 -18.93 10.16 1.87
N PHE A 77 -19.96 9.65 2.56
CA PHE A 77 -21.24 9.34 1.94
C PHE A 77 -21.96 10.56 1.35
N TYR A 78 -21.70 11.76 1.86
CA TYR A 78 -22.31 12.99 1.36
C TYR A 78 -21.42 13.77 0.41
N THR A 79 -20.10 13.65 0.55
CA THR A 79 -19.16 14.53 -0.15
C THR A 79 -18.26 13.82 -1.17
N PHE A 80 -18.13 12.49 -1.08
CA PHE A 80 -17.15 11.63 -1.77
C PHE A 80 -15.69 11.92 -1.39
N GLU A 81 -15.48 12.66 -0.31
CA GLU A 81 -14.21 13.01 0.30
C GLU A 81 -14.38 12.98 1.82
N TYR A 82 -13.28 13.07 2.57
CA TYR A 82 -13.37 13.37 4.00
C TYR A 82 -12.25 14.34 4.38
N ASN A 83 -12.51 15.18 5.38
CA ASN A 83 -11.54 16.17 5.78
C ASN A 83 -10.50 15.57 6.74
N ASP A 84 -9.25 15.46 6.27
CA ASP A 84 -8.09 15.09 7.09
C ASP A 84 -7.12 16.27 7.31
N LYS A 85 -7.51 17.49 6.92
CA LYS A 85 -6.65 18.68 7.05
C LYS A 85 -6.45 19.09 8.50
N GLU A 86 -7.47 18.88 9.33
CA GLU A 86 -7.43 19.15 10.77
C GLU A 86 -6.71 18.05 11.55
N VAL A 87 -6.47 16.90 10.92
CA VAL A 87 -5.67 15.82 11.52
C VAL A 87 -4.20 16.25 11.50
N PRO A 88 -3.47 16.12 12.65
CA PRO A 88 -2.04 16.38 12.71
C PRO A 88 -1.28 15.63 11.62
N ASP A 89 -0.24 16.24 11.05
CA ASP A 89 0.50 15.68 9.90
C ASP A 89 1.02 14.26 10.17
N ASP A 90 1.45 13.98 11.40
CA ASP A 90 1.95 12.67 11.83
C ASP A 90 0.84 11.62 12.06
N GLU A 91 -0.43 12.05 12.14
CA GLU A 91 -1.61 11.17 12.26
C GLU A 91 -2.33 10.93 10.94
N ARG A 92 -2.04 11.71 9.88
CA ARG A 92 -2.79 11.63 8.61
C ARG A 92 -2.66 10.27 7.92
N MET A 93 -1.47 9.67 7.90
CA MET A 93 -1.31 8.34 7.32
C MET A 93 -2.05 7.29 8.16
N PRO A 94 -1.90 7.22 9.51
CA PRO A 94 -2.70 6.32 10.33
C PRO A 94 -4.21 6.52 10.17
N PHE A 95 -4.66 7.77 10.05
CA PHE A 95 -6.05 8.14 9.82
C PHE A 95 -6.57 7.55 8.51
N ALA A 96 -5.82 7.69 7.41
CA ALA A 96 -6.19 7.09 6.12
C ALA A 96 -6.30 5.56 6.20
N ILE A 97 -5.38 4.89 6.93
CA ILE A 97 -5.46 3.44 7.13
C ILE A 97 -6.67 3.05 7.98
N ARG A 98 -6.96 3.77 9.06
CA ARG A 98 -8.17 3.54 9.88
C ARG A 98 -9.45 3.76 9.06
N ALA A 99 -9.46 4.77 8.17
CA ALA A 99 -10.55 5.01 7.23
C ALA A 99 -10.71 3.86 6.22
N PHE A 100 -9.62 3.25 5.76
CA PHE A 100 -9.70 2.03 4.95
C PHE A 100 -10.30 0.86 5.75
N ILE A 101 -9.82 0.64 6.98
CA ILE A 101 -10.26 -0.49 7.81
C ILE A 101 -11.77 -0.41 8.11
N ILE A 102 -12.28 0.79 8.48
CA ILE A 102 -13.73 0.97 8.69
C ILE A 102 -14.51 0.75 7.39
N ALA A 103 -13.97 1.19 6.25
CA ALA A 103 -14.61 1.00 4.95
C ALA A 103 -14.72 -0.47 4.57
N ASP A 104 -13.68 -1.26 4.85
CA ASP A 104 -13.69 -2.71 4.64
C ASP A 104 -14.67 -3.41 5.59
N LYS A 105 -14.63 -3.04 6.87
CA LYS A 105 -15.57 -3.54 7.90
C LYS A 105 -17.04 -3.33 7.53
N HIS A 106 -17.36 -2.21 6.87
CA HIS A 106 -18.73 -1.84 6.49
C HIS A 106 -19.06 -2.03 5.00
N ASP A 107 -18.19 -2.71 4.24
CA ASP A 107 -18.38 -3.00 2.81
C ASP A 107 -18.65 -1.74 1.97
N ILE A 108 -17.71 -0.79 2.02
CA ILE A 108 -17.75 0.51 1.34
C ILE A 108 -16.56 0.63 0.37
N GLU A 109 -16.63 -0.07 -0.77
CA GLU A 109 -15.51 -0.13 -1.71
C GLU A 109 -15.03 1.25 -2.22
N PRO A 110 -15.89 2.25 -2.55
CA PRO A 110 -15.41 3.57 -2.96
C PRO A 110 -14.58 4.28 -1.89
N LEU A 111 -14.91 4.10 -0.60
CA LEU A 111 -14.14 4.68 0.50
C LEU A 111 -12.81 3.96 0.70
N LYS A 112 -12.77 2.62 0.50
CA LYS A 112 -11.50 1.87 0.50
C LYS A 112 -10.55 2.41 -0.56
N GLU A 113 -11.04 2.63 -1.78
CA GLU A 113 -10.23 3.20 -2.87
C GLU A 113 -9.77 4.62 -2.55
N HIS A 114 -10.67 5.46 -2.03
CA HIS A 114 -10.33 6.83 -1.63
C HIS A 114 -9.25 6.87 -0.54
N ALA A 115 -9.42 6.07 0.54
CA ALA A 115 -8.49 5.99 1.65
C ALA A 115 -7.12 5.43 1.22
N ALA A 116 -7.11 4.40 0.37
CA ALA A 116 -5.89 3.86 -0.24
C ALA A 116 -5.13 4.90 -1.06
N ASN A 117 -5.82 5.61 -1.95
CA ASN A 117 -5.22 6.68 -2.74
C ASN A 117 -4.71 7.82 -1.84
N ARG A 118 -5.46 8.13 -0.77
CA ARG A 118 -5.04 9.15 0.18
C ARG A 118 -3.73 8.78 0.87
N PHE A 119 -3.60 7.53 1.32
CA PHE A 119 -2.36 7.02 1.90
C PHE A 119 -1.20 7.10 0.90
N ARG A 120 -1.39 6.68 -0.37
CA ARG A 120 -0.38 6.80 -1.44
C ARG A 120 0.13 8.24 -1.60
N VAL A 121 -0.79 9.20 -1.75
CA VAL A 121 -0.45 10.62 -1.89
C VAL A 121 0.30 11.17 -0.67
N LEU A 122 -0.03 10.72 0.53
CA LEU A 122 0.69 11.11 1.75
C LEU A 122 2.11 10.54 1.77
N THR A 123 2.29 9.27 1.38
CA THR A 123 3.60 8.62 1.33
C THR A 123 4.54 9.20 0.26
N GLU A 124 4.01 9.76 -0.82
CA GLU A 124 4.80 10.45 -1.84
C GLU A 124 5.33 11.80 -1.35
N LYS A 125 4.58 12.47 -0.46
CA LYS A 125 4.87 13.85 -0.02
C LYS A 125 5.75 13.91 1.23
N ALA A 126 5.84 12.83 1.99
CA ALA A 126 6.53 12.79 3.27
C ALA A 126 7.62 11.70 3.32
N PRO A 127 8.69 11.88 4.10
CA PRO A 127 9.61 10.80 4.44
C PRO A 127 8.90 9.70 5.25
N CYS A 128 9.49 8.51 5.31
CA CYS A 128 8.97 7.37 6.07
C CYS A 128 9.26 7.56 7.56
N GLY A 129 8.61 8.54 8.18
CA GLY A 129 8.74 8.79 9.62
C GLY A 129 7.85 7.88 10.48
N ASP A 130 7.62 8.34 11.71
CA ASP A 130 6.76 7.66 12.69
C ASP A 130 5.31 7.46 12.18
N SER A 131 4.78 8.42 11.42
CA SER A 131 3.44 8.32 10.79
C SER A 131 3.33 7.09 9.88
N PHE A 132 4.30 6.92 8.97
CA PHE A 132 4.36 5.77 8.08
C PHE A 132 4.52 4.47 8.87
N SER A 133 5.39 4.49 9.88
CA SER A 133 5.67 3.34 10.72
C SER A 133 4.43 2.81 11.44
N ARG A 134 3.67 3.73 12.05
CA ARG A 134 2.39 3.41 12.70
C ARG A 134 1.35 2.93 11.70
N SER A 135 1.30 3.49 10.50
CA SER A 135 0.42 3.00 9.43
C SER A 135 0.73 1.57 9.01
N VAL A 136 2.00 1.24 8.75
CA VAL A 136 2.39 -0.12 8.36
C VAL A 136 2.06 -1.09 9.49
N LYS A 137 2.38 -0.74 10.74
CA LYS A 137 2.00 -1.56 11.90
C LYS A 137 0.48 -1.81 11.95
N LEU A 138 -0.34 -0.76 11.82
CA LEU A 138 -1.80 -0.89 11.79
C LEU A 138 -2.29 -1.80 10.66
N ILE A 139 -1.70 -1.71 9.46
CA ILE A 139 -2.05 -2.57 8.32
C ILE A 139 -1.83 -4.04 8.68
N TYR A 140 -0.65 -4.38 9.21
CA TYR A 140 -0.29 -5.77 9.50
C TYR A 140 -1.04 -6.34 10.71
N GLU A 141 -1.39 -5.51 11.69
CA GLU A 141 -2.24 -5.91 12.84
C GLU A 141 -3.69 -6.17 12.44
N ASN A 142 -4.20 -5.50 11.39
CA ASN A 142 -5.60 -5.59 10.96
C ASN A 142 -5.82 -6.41 9.69
N THR A 143 -4.77 -7.05 9.17
CA THR A 143 -4.88 -7.97 8.03
C THR A 143 -4.51 -9.37 8.51
N LEU A 144 -5.47 -10.30 8.47
CA LEU A 144 -5.23 -11.69 8.84
C LEU A 144 -4.13 -12.27 7.95
N ASP A 145 -3.20 -13.01 8.56
CA ASP A 145 -2.10 -13.66 7.86
C ASP A 145 -2.60 -14.91 7.13
N THR A 146 -3.45 -14.72 6.11
CA THR A 146 -4.10 -15.83 5.38
C THR A 146 -3.15 -16.56 4.42
N GLY A 147 -1.84 -16.27 4.46
CA GLY A 147 -0.84 -16.87 3.57
C GLY A 147 -1.06 -16.54 2.08
N THR A 148 -2.00 -15.64 1.78
CA THR A 148 -2.27 -15.15 0.44
C THR A 148 -1.71 -13.73 0.31
N HIS A 149 -0.93 -13.50 -0.75
CA HIS A 149 -0.40 -12.19 -1.14
C HIS A 149 -1.50 -11.20 -1.62
N GLU A 150 -2.74 -11.35 -1.13
CA GLU A 150 -3.94 -10.70 -1.68
C GLU A 150 -4.48 -9.56 -0.80
N SER A 151 -3.85 -9.26 0.34
CA SER A 151 -4.24 -8.09 1.13
C SER A 151 -3.93 -6.81 0.34
N LYS A 152 -4.97 -6.21 -0.26
CA LYS A 152 -4.92 -4.94 -1.01
C LYS A 152 -4.20 -3.85 -0.19
N LEU A 153 -4.39 -3.82 1.13
CA LEU A 153 -3.69 -2.88 2.02
C LEU A 153 -2.19 -3.17 2.16
N ARG A 154 -1.79 -4.43 2.37
CA ARG A 154 -0.37 -4.80 2.45
C ARG A 154 0.34 -4.51 1.13
N SER A 155 -0.29 -4.82 -0.01
CA SER A 155 0.28 -4.51 -1.33
C SER A 155 0.42 -3.00 -1.55
N ILE A 156 -0.58 -2.20 -1.16
CA ILE A 156 -0.48 -0.73 -1.21
C ILE A 156 0.73 -0.22 -0.42
N ALA A 157 0.93 -0.69 0.82
CA ALA A 157 2.05 -0.27 1.64
C ALA A 157 3.41 -0.62 1.04
N VAL A 158 3.51 -1.83 0.47
CA VAL A 158 4.70 -2.30 -0.25
C VAL A 158 4.97 -1.45 -1.49
N ASP A 159 3.95 -1.23 -2.33
CA ASP A 159 4.06 -0.42 -3.56
C ASP A 159 4.53 1.01 -3.25
N CYS A 160 3.99 1.63 -2.19
CA CYS A 160 4.31 3.01 -1.80
C CYS A 160 5.79 3.26 -1.53
N VAL A 161 6.50 2.26 -1.01
CA VAL A 161 7.92 2.39 -0.67
C VAL A 161 8.84 1.77 -1.70
N TRP A 162 8.30 0.95 -2.60
CA TRP A 162 9.08 0.15 -3.54
C TRP A 162 9.98 1.02 -4.42
N ASP A 163 9.41 2.04 -5.05
CA ASP A 163 10.13 2.97 -5.94
C ASP A 163 11.23 3.75 -5.21
N ARG A 164 11.07 3.95 -3.90
CA ARG A 164 11.99 4.70 -3.04
C ARG A 164 12.85 3.80 -2.15
N TYR A 165 12.76 2.48 -2.31
CA TYR A 165 13.35 1.52 -1.37
C TYR A 165 14.84 1.78 -1.13
N ARG A 166 15.62 2.04 -2.19
CA ARG A 166 17.06 2.30 -2.08
C ARG A 166 17.36 3.59 -1.29
N GLU A 167 16.58 4.64 -1.53
CA GLU A 167 16.72 5.92 -0.84
C GLU A 167 16.34 5.78 0.64
N LEU A 168 15.22 5.13 0.92
CA LEU A 168 14.72 4.90 2.28
C LEU A 168 15.68 4.00 3.08
N MET A 169 16.16 2.91 2.49
CA MET A 169 17.17 2.05 3.13
C MET A 169 18.48 2.77 3.43
N ALA A 170 18.88 3.74 2.61
CA ALA A 170 20.11 4.49 2.85
C ALA A 170 19.93 5.54 3.94
N ASN A 171 18.81 6.27 3.92
CA ASN A 171 18.70 7.57 4.60
C ASN A 171 17.59 7.65 5.66
N ASP A 172 16.69 6.66 5.74
CA ASP A 172 15.49 6.73 6.59
C ASP A 172 15.55 5.68 7.72
N GLU A 173 15.91 6.12 8.92
CA GLU A 173 15.96 5.26 10.11
C GLU A 173 14.57 4.79 10.55
N GLY A 174 13.51 5.56 10.29
CA GLY A 174 12.14 5.16 10.55
C GLY A 174 11.76 3.97 9.69
N PHE A 175 12.09 4.02 8.39
CA PHE A 175 11.89 2.90 7.49
C PHE A 175 12.62 1.62 7.95
N LYS A 176 13.89 1.73 8.36
CA LYS A 176 14.66 0.59 8.91
C LYS A 176 13.99 0.01 10.16
N GLN A 177 13.54 0.87 11.08
CA GLN A 177 12.83 0.44 12.28
C GLN A 177 11.54 -0.32 11.95
N VAL A 178 10.81 0.08 10.91
CA VAL A 178 9.59 -0.64 10.46
C VAL A 178 9.93 -2.03 9.95
N LEU A 179 10.99 -2.17 9.16
CA LEU A 179 11.45 -3.46 8.67
C LEU A 179 11.79 -4.43 9.81
N ASP A 180 12.37 -3.91 10.89
CA ASP A 180 12.75 -4.71 12.06
C ASP A 180 11.56 -5.03 12.98
N SER A 181 10.59 -4.12 13.10
CA SER A 181 9.52 -4.19 14.10
C SER A 181 8.19 -4.75 13.60
N VAL A 182 7.92 -4.67 12.30
CA VAL A 182 6.66 -5.17 11.72
C VAL A 182 6.91 -6.49 11.00
N ALA A 183 6.58 -7.59 11.67
CA ALA A 183 6.68 -8.92 11.11
C ALA A 183 5.86 -9.04 9.81
N GLY A 184 6.43 -9.70 8.80
CA GLY A 184 5.80 -9.89 7.49
C GLY A 184 6.04 -8.75 6.49
N PHE A 185 6.24 -7.51 6.94
CA PHE A 185 6.44 -6.38 6.00
C PHE A 185 7.71 -6.53 5.14
N GLY A 186 8.84 -6.86 5.77
CA GLY A 186 10.07 -7.16 5.02
C GLY A 186 9.92 -8.35 4.07
N SER A 187 9.17 -9.38 4.48
CA SER A 187 8.90 -10.56 3.64
C SER A 187 8.07 -10.19 2.41
N ASP A 188 7.04 -9.35 2.57
CA ASP A 188 6.21 -8.90 1.46
C ASP A 188 6.98 -7.99 0.49
N LEU A 189 7.89 -7.14 1.00
CA LEU A 189 8.80 -6.35 0.16
C LEU A 189 9.70 -7.25 -0.71
N VAL A 190 10.35 -8.25 -0.10
CA VAL A 190 11.20 -9.20 -0.84
C VAL A 190 10.36 -10.02 -1.83
N ALA A 191 9.16 -10.45 -1.44
CA ALA A 191 8.25 -11.17 -2.34
C ALA A 191 7.82 -10.30 -3.53
N SER A 192 7.61 -9.00 -3.32
CA SER A 192 7.31 -8.04 -4.40
C SER A 192 8.47 -7.94 -5.39
N GLN A 193 9.71 -7.86 -4.89
CA GLN A 193 10.92 -7.88 -5.73
C GLN A 193 10.95 -9.08 -6.67
N MET A 194 10.65 -10.26 -6.14
CA MET A 194 10.70 -11.51 -6.90
C MET A 194 9.62 -11.56 -7.98
N ARG A 195 8.44 -10.96 -7.74
CA ARG A 195 7.39 -10.83 -8.75
C ARG A 195 7.81 -9.93 -9.91
N GLU A 196 8.43 -8.78 -9.63
CA GLU A 196 8.95 -7.91 -10.71
C GLU A 196 10.10 -8.57 -11.48
N CYS A 197 10.99 -9.28 -10.78
CA CYS A 197 12.10 -10.01 -11.41
C CYS A 197 11.64 -11.27 -12.17
N SER A 198 10.41 -11.75 -12.00
CA SER A 198 9.91 -12.95 -12.68
C SER A 198 9.71 -12.77 -14.19
N GLY A 199 9.68 -11.52 -14.68
CA GLY A 199 9.78 -11.18 -16.10
C GLY A 199 11.21 -11.16 -16.66
N PHE A 200 12.22 -11.25 -15.78
CA PHE A 200 13.63 -11.22 -16.17
C PHE A 200 14.13 -12.66 -16.40
N ARG A 201 14.34 -13.03 -17.68
CA ARG A 201 15.22 -14.16 -18.00
C ARG A 201 16.66 -13.70 -17.80
N PRO A 202 17.45 -14.30 -16.90
CA PRO A 202 18.86 -13.98 -16.80
C PRO A 202 19.50 -14.20 -18.17
N SER A 203 19.99 -13.12 -18.78
CA SER A 203 20.80 -13.25 -19.98
C SER A 203 22.15 -13.78 -19.54
N SER A 204 22.47 -15.00 -19.96
CA SER A 204 23.80 -15.55 -19.81
C SER A 204 24.57 -15.32 -21.09
N LYS A 205 25.70 -14.63 -21.03
CA LYS A 205 26.65 -14.55 -22.15
C LYS A 205 27.76 -15.57 -21.91
N ARG A 206 28.14 -16.28 -22.96
CA ARG A 206 29.33 -17.14 -22.97
C ARG A 206 30.41 -16.47 -23.82
N PHE A 207 31.62 -16.48 -23.31
CA PHE A 207 32.81 -15.99 -23.99
C PHE A 207 33.82 -17.12 -24.05
N GLN A 208 34.45 -17.30 -25.21
CA GLN A 208 35.58 -18.21 -25.32
C GLN A 208 36.87 -17.42 -25.14
N CYS A 209 37.66 -17.80 -24.15
CA CYS A 209 38.91 -17.15 -23.80
C CYS A 209 40.10 -18.03 -24.14
N HIS A 210 41.13 -17.42 -24.71
CA HIS A 210 42.40 -18.07 -24.99
C HIS A 210 43.50 -17.46 -24.13
N CYS A 211 44.23 -18.30 -23.39
CA CYS A 211 45.37 -17.83 -22.61
C CYS A 211 46.60 -17.68 -23.50
N VAL A 212 47.07 -16.44 -23.68
CA VAL A 212 48.27 -16.13 -24.48
C VAL A 212 49.53 -16.79 -23.90
N THR A 213 49.58 -16.98 -22.58
CA THR A 213 50.78 -17.52 -21.91
C THR A 213 50.95 -19.04 -22.10
N CYS A 214 49.86 -19.82 -22.04
CA CYS A 214 49.95 -21.29 -22.04
C CYS A 214 49.14 -21.97 -23.14
N GLY A 215 48.43 -21.20 -23.97
CA GLY A 215 47.62 -21.70 -25.08
C GLY A 215 46.31 -22.37 -24.67
N PHE A 216 45.98 -22.41 -23.37
CA PHE A 216 44.77 -23.05 -22.87
C PHE A 216 43.53 -22.23 -23.22
N THR A 217 42.53 -22.90 -23.81
CA THR A 217 41.25 -22.30 -24.18
C THR A 217 40.15 -22.76 -23.23
N PHE A 218 39.31 -21.84 -22.76
CA PHE A 218 38.22 -22.13 -21.82
C PHE A 218 37.06 -21.16 -22.01
N ASP A 219 35.88 -21.56 -21.55
CA ASP A 219 34.68 -20.74 -21.65
C ASP A 219 34.38 -20.04 -20.31
N ILE A 220 34.03 -18.75 -20.40
CA ILE A 220 33.53 -17.95 -19.28
C ILE A 220 32.04 -17.75 -19.49
N GLN A 221 31.23 -18.08 -18.48
CA GLN A 221 29.80 -17.77 -18.48
C GLN A 221 29.52 -16.66 -17.47
N THR A 222 29.08 -15.50 -17.96
CA THR A 222 28.59 -14.43 -17.08
C THR A 222 27.08 -14.56 -16.93
N ARG A 223 26.58 -14.32 -15.71
CA ARG A 223 25.14 -14.20 -15.45
C ARG A 223 24.86 -12.76 -15.06
N SER A 224 23.96 -12.12 -15.80
CA SER A 224 23.37 -10.87 -15.32
C SER A 224 22.30 -11.19 -14.27
N HIS A 225 22.39 -10.56 -13.09
CA HIS A 225 21.33 -10.57 -12.09
C HIS A 225 20.51 -9.29 -12.19
N ALA A 226 19.18 -9.40 -12.04
CA ALA A 226 18.23 -8.33 -12.31
C ALA A 226 18.32 -7.11 -11.36
N SER A 227 18.87 -7.25 -10.15
CA SER A 227 18.60 -6.33 -9.04
C SER A 227 19.80 -5.52 -8.53
N LEU A 228 21.01 -5.86 -8.95
CA LEU A 228 22.21 -5.04 -8.75
C LEU A 228 22.65 -4.62 -10.15
N ALA A 229 22.87 -3.32 -10.36
CA ALA A 229 23.55 -2.86 -11.57
C ALA A 229 24.74 -3.82 -11.78
N PRO A 230 24.90 -4.44 -12.97
CA PRO A 230 25.98 -5.39 -13.17
C PRO A 230 27.24 -4.64 -12.75
N ILE A 231 27.88 -5.11 -11.68
CA ILE A 231 29.26 -4.71 -11.41
C ILE A 231 29.92 -5.06 -12.74
N PRO A 232 30.48 -4.08 -13.47
CA PRO A 232 31.22 -4.41 -14.66
C PRO A 232 32.40 -5.23 -14.15
N MET A 233 32.28 -6.56 -14.21
CA MET A 233 33.42 -7.44 -14.04
C MET A 233 34.32 -7.08 -15.20
N SER A 234 35.33 -6.24 -14.94
CA SER A 234 36.30 -5.88 -15.95
C SER A 234 37.03 -7.16 -16.35
N GLN A 235 37.56 -7.21 -17.57
CA GLN A 235 38.40 -8.32 -18.04
C GLN A 235 39.55 -8.65 -17.08
N GLU A 236 39.88 -7.74 -16.17
CA GLU A 236 40.90 -7.87 -15.15
C GLU A 236 40.57 -8.92 -14.08
N ASP A 237 39.32 -9.37 -13.92
CA ASP A 237 38.91 -10.30 -12.85
C ASP A 237 39.15 -11.78 -13.17
N TRP A 238 39.45 -12.12 -14.43
CA TRP A 238 39.56 -13.52 -14.86
C TRP A 238 41.01 -13.96 -15.04
N ALA A 239 41.32 -15.17 -14.58
CA ALA A 239 42.63 -15.79 -14.74
C ALA A 239 42.49 -17.14 -15.44
N CYS A 240 43.49 -17.52 -16.24
CA CYS A 240 43.54 -18.83 -16.87
C CYS A 240 43.53 -19.92 -15.80
N PRO A 241 42.59 -20.88 -15.83
CA PRO A 241 42.50 -21.94 -14.83
C PRO A 241 43.68 -22.92 -14.87
N HIS A 242 44.44 -22.92 -15.97
CA HIS A 242 45.59 -23.78 -16.15
C HIS A 242 46.89 -23.18 -15.59
N CYS A 243 47.15 -21.87 -15.79
CA CYS A 243 48.43 -21.24 -15.40
C CYS A 243 48.30 -20.05 -14.45
N GLY A 244 47.07 -19.60 -14.12
CA GLY A 244 46.80 -18.50 -13.19
C GLY A 244 47.11 -17.10 -13.73
N ARG A 245 47.56 -16.97 -14.99
CA ARG A 245 47.86 -15.67 -15.64
C ARG A 245 46.58 -15.03 -16.17
N ARG A 246 46.58 -13.69 -16.25
CA ARG A 246 45.44 -12.88 -16.71
C ARG A 246 45.55 -12.43 -18.16
N ASP A 247 46.57 -12.90 -18.88
CA ASP A 247 46.80 -12.59 -20.29
C ASP A 247 45.84 -13.40 -21.17
N LEU A 248 44.61 -12.89 -21.34
CA LEU A 248 43.51 -13.53 -22.06
C LEU A 248 43.14 -12.74 -23.32
N GLU A 249 43.05 -13.43 -24.46
CA GLU A 249 42.45 -12.89 -25.70
C GLU A 249 40.99 -13.33 -25.82
N ASP A 250 40.10 -12.40 -26.18
CA ASP A 250 38.65 -12.62 -26.36
C ASP A 250 38.34 -12.80 -27.86
N TYR A 251 37.68 -13.90 -28.22
CA TYR A 251 37.23 -14.17 -29.59
C TYR A 251 35.76 -13.79 -29.86
N GLY A 252 35.11 -13.11 -28.91
CA GLY A 252 33.77 -12.56 -29.06
C GLY A 252 32.66 -13.49 -28.56
N SER A 253 31.51 -12.89 -28.25
CA SER A 253 30.30 -13.57 -27.77
C SER A 253 29.61 -14.36 -28.88
N TYR A 254 29.16 -15.58 -28.57
CA TYR A 254 28.25 -16.37 -29.42
C TYR A 254 26.85 -16.46 -28.81
#